data_AF-W7IKT1-F1
#
_entry.id   AF-W7IKT1-F1
#
_cell.length_a   1.000
_cell.length_b   1.000
_cell.length_c   1.000
_cell.angle_alpha   90.00
_cell.angle_beta   90.00
_cell.angle_gamma   90.00
#
_symmetry.space_group_name_H-M   'P 1'
#
loop_
_entity.id
_entity.type
_entity.pdbx_description
1 polymer ?
#
loop_
_entity_poly.entity_id
_entity_poly.type
_entity_poly.pdbx_seq_one_letter_code
_entity_poly.pdbx_strand_id
1 'polypeptide(L)'
;MITHGLGTGLNRLEWCWLAEEAGEVTAALAWWAPIGATHPHMLDLLATPDPTAAVELITHSRRALDIPTAECNVVTPDDTTPDPVIPDVLHAAGFTPAVDRVRVEWTPTSPLATRSGEQPQKLSPIHPAGPSPVSKRRTRPRTPLELRQARHVDEDTLMTLFAQVGDGTLDHHSSRARATRGRTAEAADRLHKCFAYPGDPTWFTIGFTPDGHPAGYVVPALIDGDHPVLAEIGVAQPFRGQGHVDHLLTTGTRALTTAGATRVHSDTDQANHPMRAAFARAGYREFATRRDYAWTRPH
;
A
#
# COMPACT_ATOMS: atom_id res chain seq x y z
N MET A 1 0.26 17.56 1.24
CA MET A 1 1.18 16.62 0.58
C MET A 1 2.44 17.34 0.09
N ILE A 2 2.34 18.28 -0.86
CA ILE A 2 3.52 18.95 -1.45
C ILE A 2 4.42 19.70 -0.46
N THR A 3 3.87 20.40 0.55
CA THR A 3 4.68 21.14 1.54
C THR A 3 5.62 20.24 2.35
N HIS A 4 5.15 19.05 2.75
CA HIS A 4 5.98 18.06 3.42
C HIS A 4 7.04 17.51 2.46
N GLY A 5 6.65 17.22 1.22
CA GLY A 5 7.57 16.74 0.20
C GLY A 5 8.67 17.74 -0.14
N LEU A 6 8.37 19.03 -0.19
CA LEU A 6 9.35 20.11 -0.36
C LEU A 6 10.30 20.21 0.84
N GLY A 7 9.79 20.06 2.06
CA GLY A 7 10.61 20.09 3.28
C GLY A 7 11.55 18.89 3.44
N THR A 8 11.24 17.76 2.79
CA THR A 8 12.01 16.50 2.87
C THR A 8 12.82 16.20 1.61
N GLY A 9 12.63 16.96 0.52
CA GLY A 9 13.30 16.76 -0.77
C GLY A 9 12.68 15.65 -1.64
N LEU A 10 11.52 15.13 -1.24
CA LEU A 10 10.72 14.18 -2.01
C LEU A 10 10.03 14.84 -3.21
N ASN A 11 9.64 16.12 -3.05
CA ASN A 11 9.38 17.05 -4.13
C ASN A 11 10.48 18.12 -4.10
N ARG A 12 10.81 18.69 -5.26
CA ARG A 12 11.76 19.81 -5.37
C ARG A 12 11.11 20.98 -6.08
N LEU A 13 11.54 22.21 -5.79
CA LEU A 13 10.92 23.38 -6.41
C LEU A 13 11.13 23.40 -7.92
N GLU A 14 12.30 22.95 -8.40
CA GLU A 14 12.59 22.77 -9.82
C GLU A 14 11.74 21.67 -10.50
N TRP A 15 10.98 20.91 -9.72
CA TRP A 15 10.06 19.87 -10.16
C TRP A 15 8.59 20.29 -10.05
N CYS A 16 8.33 21.53 -9.62
CA CYS A 16 6.98 22.09 -9.53
C CYS A 16 6.75 23.03 -10.72
N TRP A 17 5.61 22.89 -11.38
CA TRP A 17 5.30 23.65 -12.58
C TRP A 17 3.90 24.25 -12.47
N LEU A 18 3.76 25.47 -12.99
CA LEU A 18 2.53 26.25 -13.02
C LEU A 18 2.33 26.80 -14.44
N ALA A 19 1.11 26.71 -14.95
CA ALA A 19 0.66 27.47 -16.10
C ALA A 19 -0.24 28.61 -15.59
N GLU A 20 -0.02 29.80 -16.12
CA GLU A 20 -0.75 31.01 -15.73
C GLU A 20 -1.17 31.78 -16.98
N GLU A 21 -2.40 32.28 -17.00
CA GLU A 21 -2.89 33.20 -18.01
C GLU A 21 -3.55 34.41 -17.32
N ALA A 22 -3.10 35.61 -17.65
CA ALA A 22 -3.61 36.87 -17.10
C ALA A 22 -3.64 36.95 -15.55
N GLY A 23 -2.68 36.33 -14.85
CA GLY A 23 -2.63 36.31 -13.39
C GLY A 23 -3.31 35.13 -12.73
N GLU A 24 -4.03 34.30 -13.49
CA GLU A 24 -4.81 33.18 -12.98
C GLU A 24 -4.14 31.84 -13.32
N VAL A 25 -4.14 30.92 -12.35
CA VAL A 25 -3.58 29.58 -12.52
C VAL A 25 -4.49 28.75 -13.41
N THR A 26 -3.98 28.33 -14.57
CA THR A 26 -4.70 27.49 -15.54
C THR A 26 -4.36 26.00 -15.38
N ALA A 27 -3.18 25.68 -14.86
CA ALA A 27 -2.81 24.34 -14.41
C ALA A 27 -1.64 24.37 -13.41
N ALA A 28 -1.57 23.39 -12.52
CA ALA A 28 -0.45 23.22 -11.59
C ALA A 28 -0.14 21.74 -11.39
N LEU A 29 1.15 21.39 -11.39
CA LEU A 29 1.63 20.04 -11.12
C LEU A 29 2.91 20.04 -10.30
N ALA A 30 3.19 18.92 -9.66
CA ALA A 30 4.47 18.65 -9.06
C ALA A 30 4.94 17.24 -9.40
N TRP A 31 6.26 17.09 -9.45
CA TRP A 31 6.88 15.78 -9.56
C TRP A 31 7.47 15.33 -8.23
N TRP A 32 7.38 14.03 -7.98
CA TRP A 32 7.86 13.35 -6.79
C TRP A 32 8.87 12.26 -7.16
N ALA A 33 9.87 12.08 -6.32
CA ALA A 33 10.71 10.89 -6.32
C ALA A 33 11.32 10.58 -4.95
N PRO A 34 11.76 9.32 -4.73
CA PRO A 34 12.56 8.98 -3.57
C PRO A 34 13.83 9.84 -3.49
N ILE A 35 14.29 10.10 -2.26
CA ILE A 35 15.54 10.82 -2.03
C ILE A 35 16.69 10.08 -2.73
N GLY A 36 17.52 10.83 -3.46
CA GLY A 36 18.64 10.29 -4.23
C GLY A 36 18.31 9.86 -5.66
N ALA A 37 17.04 9.89 -6.08
CA ALA A 37 16.67 9.62 -7.47
C ALA A 37 17.22 10.71 -8.42
N THR A 38 17.68 10.27 -9.60
CA THR A 38 18.18 11.16 -10.66
C THR A 38 17.06 11.79 -11.47
N HIS A 39 15.90 11.13 -11.56
CA HIS A 39 14.71 11.63 -12.26
C HIS A 39 13.48 11.46 -11.36
N PRO A 40 12.48 12.33 -11.48
CA PRO A 40 11.18 12.11 -10.85
C PRO A 40 10.48 10.87 -11.42
N HIS A 41 9.63 10.25 -10.61
CA HIS A 41 8.91 9.03 -10.99
C HIS A 41 7.39 9.17 -10.95
N MET A 42 6.86 10.08 -10.12
CA MET A 42 5.42 10.25 -9.93
C MET A 42 5.00 11.69 -10.17
N LEU A 43 3.88 11.84 -10.87
CA LEU A 43 3.21 13.11 -11.17
C LEU A 43 2.03 13.30 -10.22
N ASP A 44 2.01 14.43 -9.53
CA ASP A 44 0.87 14.92 -8.77
C ASP A 44 0.22 16.09 -9.54
N LEU A 45 -1.03 15.91 -9.96
CA LEU A 45 -1.86 16.99 -10.50
C LEU A 45 -2.43 17.79 -9.33
N LEU A 46 -2.07 19.06 -9.23
CA LEU A 46 -2.45 19.94 -8.12
C LEU A 46 -3.66 20.80 -8.48
N ALA A 47 -3.75 21.25 -9.74
CA ALA A 47 -4.87 22.02 -10.26
C ALA A 47 -4.99 21.83 -11.78
N THR A 48 -6.22 21.66 -12.28
CA THR A 48 -6.52 21.53 -13.72
C THR A 48 -7.77 22.32 -14.14
N PRO A 49 -7.89 23.62 -13.79
CA PRO A 49 -9.05 24.42 -14.21
C PRO A 49 -9.15 24.56 -15.73
N ASP A 50 -8.03 24.55 -16.45
CA ASP A 50 -7.99 24.38 -17.91
C ASP A 50 -7.35 23.02 -18.27
N PRO A 51 -8.15 22.06 -18.79
CA PRO A 51 -7.65 20.76 -19.22
C PRO A 51 -6.58 20.83 -20.33
N THR A 52 -6.69 21.79 -21.25
CA THR A 52 -5.73 21.94 -22.35
C THR A 52 -4.39 22.44 -21.81
N ALA A 53 -4.40 23.46 -20.96
CA ALA A 53 -3.19 23.93 -20.27
C ALA A 53 -2.55 22.82 -19.43
N ALA A 54 -3.35 21.98 -18.76
CA ALA A 54 -2.83 20.84 -17.99
C ALA A 54 -2.11 19.82 -18.88
N VAL A 55 -2.67 19.44 -20.03
CA VAL A 55 -2.03 18.52 -20.98
C VAL A 55 -0.69 19.08 -21.49
N GLU A 56 -0.66 20.36 -21.82
CA GLU A 56 0.55 21.05 -22.27
C GLU A 56 1.62 21.09 -21.17
N LEU A 57 1.24 21.45 -19.94
CA LEU A 57 2.14 21.53 -18.79
C LEU A 57 2.74 20.16 -18.43
N ILE A 58 1.94 19.09 -18.46
CA ILE A 58 2.41 17.72 -18.24
C ILE A 58 3.42 17.31 -19.34
N THR A 59 3.13 17.65 -20.59
CA THR A 59 4.01 17.33 -21.73
C THR A 59 5.30 18.12 -21.69
N HIS A 60 5.23 19.42 -21.38
CA HIS A 60 6.38 20.30 -21.27
C HIS A 60 7.30 19.85 -20.12
N SER A 61 6.77 19.68 -18.91
CA SER A 61 7.56 19.31 -17.74
C SER A 61 8.26 17.95 -17.89
N ARG A 62 7.60 16.94 -18.49
CA ARG A 62 8.24 15.64 -18.79
C ARG A 62 9.44 15.77 -19.72
N ARG A 63 9.34 16.62 -20.76
CA ARG A 63 10.43 16.87 -21.71
C ARG A 63 11.56 17.64 -21.04
N ALA A 64 11.24 18.68 -20.28
CA ALA A 64 12.21 19.51 -19.57
C ALA A 64 13.01 18.71 -18.53
N LEU A 65 12.37 17.76 -17.86
CA LEU A 65 12.98 16.90 -16.85
C LEU A 65 13.53 15.57 -17.40
N ASP A 66 13.54 15.40 -18.74
CA ASP A 66 13.98 14.19 -19.44
C ASP A 66 13.40 12.90 -18.83
N ILE A 67 12.10 12.89 -18.51
CA ILE A 67 11.46 11.77 -17.81
C ILE A 67 11.32 10.57 -18.76
N PRO A 68 11.83 9.37 -18.41
CA PRO A 68 11.70 8.19 -19.26
C PRO A 68 10.38 7.43 -19.02
N THR A 69 9.90 7.46 -17.78
CA THR A 69 8.67 6.79 -17.31
C THR A 69 8.06 7.60 -16.18
N ALA A 70 6.73 7.62 -16.11
CA ALA A 70 6.00 8.31 -15.05
C ALA A 70 4.80 7.49 -14.58
N GLU A 71 4.43 7.66 -13.32
CA GLU A 71 3.16 7.22 -12.76
C GLU A 71 2.34 8.43 -12.29
N CYS A 72 1.02 8.32 -12.29
CA CYS A 72 0.12 9.32 -11.70
C CYS A 72 -1.02 8.61 -10.97
N ASN A 73 -1.26 8.97 -9.72
CA ASN A 73 -2.27 8.33 -8.88
C ASN A 73 -3.48 9.25 -8.72
N VAL A 74 -4.65 8.79 -9.16
CA VAL A 74 -5.91 9.53 -9.02
C VAL A 74 -6.76 8.86 -7.94
N VAL A 75 -6.96 9.55 -6.82
CA VAL A 75 -7.77 9.05 -5.69
C VAL A 75 -9.19 9.60 -5.79
N THR A 76 -10.19 8.73 -5.67
CA THR A 76 -11.60 9.10 -5.58
C THR A 76 -12.20 8.61 -4.26
N PRO A 77 -12.59 9.48 -3.33
CA PRO A 77 -13.38 9.11 -2.14
C PRO A 77 -14.71 8.43 -2.49
N ASP A 78 -15.14 7.45 -1.70
CA ASP A 78 -16.34 6.64 -2.00
C ASP A 78 -17.66 7.44 -2.03
N ASP A 79 -17.71 8.58 -1.35
CA ASP A 79 -18.86 9.48 -1.26
C ASP A 79 -18.85 10.62 -2.28
N THR A 80 -17.92 10.57 -3.24
CA THR A 80 -17.74 11.60 -4.27
C THR A 80 -17.94 11.04 -5.67
N THR A 81 -18.41 11.89 -6.58
CA THR A 81 -18.37 11.56 -8.01
C THR A 81 -16.94 11.79 -8.52
N PRO A 82 -16.30 10.82 -9.20
CA PRO A 82 -14.99 11.03 -9.79
C PRO A 82 -15.01 12.23 -10.74
N ASP A 83 -13.96 13.06 -10.70
CA ASP A 83 -13.80 14.12 -11.69
C ASP A 83 -13.49 13.49 -13.06
N PRO A 84 -14.40 13.60 -14.05
CA PRO A 84 -14.19 13.00 -15.36
C PRO A 84 -13.05 13.68 -16.15
N VAL A 85 -12.68 14.91 -15.77
CA VAL A 85 -11.66 15.70 -16.49
C VAL A 85 -10.26 15.12 -16.29
N ILE A 86 -9.94 14.64 -15.09
CA ILE A 86 -8.59 14.15 -14.76
C ILE A 86 -8.18 12.96 -15.65
N PRO A 87 -9.01 11.90 -15.81
CA PRO A 87 -8.73 10.83 -16.77
C PRO A 87 -8.49 11.31 -18.20
N ASP A 88 -9.29 12.27 -18.68
CA ASP A 88 -9.19 12.79 -20.04
C ASP A 88 -7.89 13.59 -20.25
N VAL A 89 -7.51 14.42 -19.27
CA VAL A 89 -6.22 15.13 -19.26
C VAL A 89 -5.05 14.15 -19.30
N LEU A 90 -5.08 13.12 -18.44
CA LEU A 90 -4.02 12.11 -18.40
C LEU A 90 -3.93 11.33 -19.72
N HIS A 91 -5.06 10.94 -20.30
CA HIS A 91 -5.10 10.24 -21.58
C HIS A 91 -4.57 11.10 -22.72
N ALA A 92 -4.99 12.37 -22.81
CA ALA A 92 -4.50 13.32 -23.80
C ALA A 92 -3.00 13.60 -23.64
N ALA A 93 -2.48 13.57 -22.40
CA ALA A 93 -1.05 13.61 -22.13
C ALA A 93 -0.32 12.28 -22.41
N GLY A 94 -1.02 11.24 -22.85
CA GLY A 94 -0.47 9.94 -23.24
C GLY A 94 -0.33 8.92 -22.10
N PHE A 95 -0.81 9.23 -20.90
CA PHE A 95 -0.88 8.23 -19.82
C PHE A 95 -1.98 7.20 -20.10
N THR A 96 -1.77 5.97 -19.67
CA THR A 96 -2.75 4.88 -19.76
C THR A 96 -3.08 4.33 -18.38
N PRO A 97 -4.34 3.94 -18.09
CA PRO A 97 -4.67 3.24 -16.85
C PRO A 97 -3.80 2.00 -16.67
N ALA A 98 -3.23 1.83 -15.47
CA ALA A 98 -2.36 0.71 -15.13
C ALA A 98 -3.04 -0.26 -14.16
N VAL A 99 -3.59 0.23 -13.05
CA VAL A 99 -4.27 -0.61 -12.07
C VAL A 99 -5.29 0.19 -11.24
N ASP A 100 -6.44 -0.44 -10.96
CA ASP A 100 -7.41 0.06 -10.00
C ASP A 100 -7.16 -0.57 -8.62
N ARG A 101 -7.17 0.26 -7.59
CA ARG A 101 -6.94 -0.11 -6.19
C ARG A 101 -8.06 0.38 -5.31
N VAL A 102 -8.37 -0.37 -4.27
CA VAL A 102 -9.17 0.09 -3.15
C VAL A 102 -8.25 0.58 -2.04
N ARG A 103 -8.65 1.67 -1.39
CA ARG A 103 -8.02 2.20 -0.19
C ARG A 103 -8.86 1.78 1.00
N VAL A 104 -8.20 1.22 1.99
CA VAL A 104 -8.84 0.69 3.19
C VAL A 104 -8.38 1.44 4.43
N GLU A 105 -9.28 1.56 5.39
CA GLU A 105 -8.99 2.16 6.68
C GLU A 105 -9.46 1.30 7.84
N TRP A 106 -8.68 1.35 8.92
CA TRP A 106 -9.06 0.85 10.22
C TRP A 106 -9.17 2.01 11.22
N THR A 107 -10.15 1.95 12.11
CA THR A 107 -10.36 2.92 13.21
C THR A 107 -10.68 2.16 14.50
N PRO A 108 -10.55 2.76 15.71
CA PRO A 108 -10.87 2.12 16.98
C PRO A 108 -12.30 1.58 17.11
N THR A 109 -13.25 2.11 16.34
CA THR A 109 -14.62 1.58 16.27
C THR A 109 -14.72 0.25 15.52
N SER A 110 -13.67 -0.12 14.78
CA SER A 110 -13.54 -1.42 14.13
C SER A 110 -12.97 -2.45 15.12
N PRO A 111 -13.70 -3.54 15.45
CA PRO A 111 -13.16 -4.56 16.32
C PRO A 111 -11.96 -5.24 15.66
N LEU A 112 -10.80 -5.22 16.32
CA LEU A 112 -9.67 -6.06 15.93
C LEU A 112 -10.00 -7.52 16.22
N ALA A 113 -9.68 -8.41 15.29
CA ALA A 113 -9.77 -9.84 15.54
C ALA A 113 -8.84 -10.20 16.72
N THR A 114 -9.40 -10.72 17.81
CA THR A 114 -8.62 -11.19 18.96
C THR A 114 -7.68 -12.31 18.54
N ARG A 115 -6.42 -12.26 18.98
CA ARG A 115 -5.49 -13.38 18.84
C ARG A 115 -6.12 -14.62 19.47
N SER A 116 -6.31 -15.68 18.68
CA SER A 116 -6.67 -16.99 19.21
C SER A 116 -5.47 -17.49 20.04
N GLY A 117 -5.49 -17.27 21.35
CA GLY A 117 -4.41 -17.69 22.26
C GLY A 117 -4.40 -17.02 23.63
N GLU A 118 -4.95 -15.82 23.79
CA GLU A 118 -5.12 -15.19 25.11
C GLU A 118 -6.58 -15.39 25.58
N GLN A 119 -6.80 -16.42 26.40
CA GLN A 119 -8.01 -16.47 27.22
C GLN A 119 -7.84 -15.53 28.43
N PRO A 120 -8.73 -14.54 28.62
CA PRO A 120 -8.90 -13.94 29.93
C PRO A 120 -9.52 -15.01 30.84
N GLN A 121 -8.78 -15.44 31.87
CA GLN A 121 -9.36 -16.24 32.94
C GLN A 121 -10.33 -15.35 33.74
N LYS A 122 -11.65 -15.61 33.65
CA LYS A 122 -12.44 -16.08 34.82
C LYS A 122 -13.95 -16.23 34.56
N LEU A 123 -14.42 -17.38 35.08
CA LEU A 123 -15.71 -17.77 35.67
C LEU A 123 -17.03 -17.51 34.92
N SER A 124 -17.64 -18.62 34.50
CA SER A 124 -19.05 -18.75 34.12
C SER A 124 -19.98 -18.67 35.33
N PRO A 125 -21.24 -18.25 35.11
CA PRO A 125 -22.36 -19.07 35.56
C PRO A 125 -23.26 -19.53 34.40
N ILE A 126 -23.87 -20.70 34.63
CA ILE A 126 -24.73 -21.51 33.75
C ILE A 126 -26.13 -20.88 33.64
N HIS A 127 -26.82 -21.00 32.49
CA HIS A 127 -28.25 -21.44 32.32
C HIS A 127 -28.71 -21.45 30.82
N PRO A 128 -29.85 -22.11 30.46
CA PRO A 128 -29.95 -23.08 29.36
C PRO A 128 -30.56 -22.59 28.02
N ALA A 129 -30.66 -23.55 27.08
CA ALA A 129 -30.74 -23.50 25.62
C ALA A 129 -32.05 -23.02 24.94
N GLY A 130 -31.90 -22.57 23.68
CA GLY A 130 -32.92 -22.57 22.61
C GLY A 130 -32.31 -22.17 21.25
N PRO A 131 -32.56 -22.86 20.10
CA PRO A 131 -31.63 -22.87 18.97
C PRO A 131 -32.07 -22.04 17.74
N SER A 132 -31.10 -21.66 16.90
CA SER A 132 -31.29 -21.51 15.44
C SER A 132 -29.98 -21.74 14.68
N PRO A 133 -30.00 -22.41 13.51
CA PRO A 133 -28.79 -22.90 12.86
C PRO A 133 -28.23 -21.86 11.89
N VAL A 134 -27.16 -21.18 12.28
CA VAL A 134 -26.26 -20.53 11.30
C VAL A 134 -25.27 -21.59 10.83
N SER A 135 -25.18 -21.77 9.52
CA SER A 135 -24.27 -22.70 8.87
C SER A 135 -22.83 -22.42 9.33
N LYS A 136 -22.29 -23.34 10.14
CA LYS A 136 -20.90 -23.27 10.62
C LYS A 136 -19.96 -23.52 9.45
N ARG A 137 -19.52 -22.45 8.80
CA ARG A 137 -18.28 -22.48 8.00
C ARG A 137 -17.18 -22.95 8.95
N ARG A 138 -16.68 -24.18 8.77
CA ARG A 138 -15.57 -24.73 9.56
C ARG A 138 -14.38 -23.79 9.45
N THR A 139 -14.17 -22.95 10.44
CA THR A 139 -12.91 -22.22 10.62
C THR A 139 -11.86 -23.27 10.93
N ARG A 140 -10.92 -23.50 10.00
CA ARG A 140 -9.72 -24.27 10.35
C ARG A 140 -9.04 -23.53 11.51
N PRO A 141 -8.60 -24.24 12.57
CA PRO A 141 -7.82 -23.62 13.62
C PRO A 141 -6.61 -22.95 12.98
N ARG A 142 -6.44 -21.65 13.24
CA ARG A 142 -5.34 -20.87 12.72
C ARG A 142 -4.08 -21.26 13.48
N THR A 143 -3.09 -21.79 12.79
CA THR A 143 -1.77 -21.99 13.40
C THR A 143 -1.17 -20.61 13.70
N PRO A 144 -0.87 -20.30 14.98
CA PRO A 144 -0.23 -19.03 15.32
C PRO A 144 1.14 -18.93 14.64
N LEU A 145 1.53 -17.71 14.29
CA LEU A 145 2.88 -17.44 13.81
C LEU A 145 3.74 -17.02 15.00
N GLU A 146 4.98 -17.50 15.06
CA GLU A 146 6.01 -16.91 15.90
C GLU A 146 6.52 -15.64 15.21
N LEU A 147 6.48 -14.51 15.91
CA LEU A 147 6.78 -13.20 15.33
C LEU A 147 8.19 -12.76 15.71
N ARG A 148 9.00 -12.41 14.73
CA ARG A 148 10.37 -11.92 14.91
C ARG A 148 10.55 -10.61 14.15
N GLN A 149 11.27 -9.66 14.74
CA GLN A 149 11.65 -8.42 14.05
C GLN A 149 12.59 -8.75 12.90
N ALA A 150 12.37 -8.15 11.72
CA ALA A 150 13.13 -8.45 10.51
C ALA A 150 14.64 -8.20 10.70
N ARG A 151 15.02 -7.17 11.48
CA ARG A 151 16.42 -6.88 11.82
C ARG A 151 17.15 -7.97 12.62
N HIS A 152 16.42 -8.97 13.14
CA HIS A 152 16.97 -10.13 13.85
C HIS A 152 16.81 -11.44 13.05
N VAL A 153 16.54 -11.34 11.75
CA VAL A 153 16.48 -12.45 10.80
C VAL A 153 17.61 -12.28 9.80
N ASP A 154 18.30 -13.36 9.46
CA ASP A 154 19.38 -13.34 8.47
C ASP A 154 18.87 -12.99 7.06
N GLU A 155 19.74 -12.39 6.27
CA GLU A 155 19.41 -11.87 4.94
C GLU A 155 18.97 -12.98 3.98
N ASP A 156 19.59 -14.17 4.01
CA ASP A 156 19.25 -15.29 3.15
C ASP A 156 17.82 -15.79 3.39
N THR A 157 17.39 -15.84 4.66
CA THR A 157 16.02 -16.18 5.05
C THR A 157 15.03 -15.11 4.57
N LEU A 158 15.36 -13.83 4.73
CA LEU A 158 14.53 -12.72 4.24
C LEU A 158 14.41 -12.74 2.72
N MET A 159 15.51 -12.93 2.00
CA MET A 159 15.54 -13.02 0.55
C MET A 159 14.72 -14.19 0.03
N THR A 160 14.83 -15.36 0.67
CA THR A 160 14.01 -16.53 0.36
C THR A 160 12.53 -16.24 0.54
N LEU A 161 12.16 -15.64 1.69
CA LEU A 161 10.78 -15.25 2.00
C LEU A 161 10.23 -14.26 0.96
N PHE A 162 10.94 -13.17 0.67
CA PHE A 162 10.49 -12.15 -0.28
C PHE A 162 10.32 -12.72 -1.68
N ALA A 163 11.24 -13.59 -2.10
CA ALA A 163 11.13 -14.28 -3.37
C ALA A 163 9.87 -15.19 -3.42
N GLN A 164 9.56 -15.92 -2.34
CA GLN A 164 8.35 -16.74 -2.24
C GLN A 164 7.06 -15.92 -2.13
N VAL A 165 7.10 -14.74 -1.53
CA VAL A 165 5.95 -13.83 -1.46
C VAL A 165 5.62 -13.27 -2.83
N GLY A 166 6.61 -12.99 -3.68
CA GLY A 166 6.37 -12.54 -5.06
C GLY A 166 5.86 -13.66 -6.00
N ASP A 167 6.01 -14.94 -5.64
CA ASP A 167 5.59 -16.06 -6.49
C ASP A 167 4.06 -16.04 -6.66
N GLY A 168 3.56 -15.80 -7.87
CA GLY A 168 2.13 -15.68 -8.16
C GLY A 168 1.43 -14.55 -7.38
N THR A 169 2.13 -13.44 -7.13
CA THR A 169 1.51 -12.24 -6.53
C THR A 169 0.37 -11.70 -7.39
N LEU A 170 -0.67 -11.20 -6.74
CA LEU A 170 -1.79 -10.50 -7.40
C LEU A 170 -1.60 -8.98 -7.43
N ASP A 171 -0.57 -8.45 -6.78
CA ASP A 171 -0.22 -7.02 -6.86
C ASP A 171 0.42 -6.72 -8.21
N HIS A 172 -0.21 -5.82 -8.96
CA HIS A 172 0.16 -5.47 -10.33
C HIS A 172 1.61 -4.95 -10.42
N HIS A 173 2.02 -4.07 -9.50
CA HIS A 173 3.38 -3.50 -9.51
C HIS A 173 4.43 -4.56 -9.25
N SER A 174 4.21 -5.42 -8.25
CA SER A 174 5.11 -6.52 -7.91
C SER A 174 5.20 -7.54 -9.05
N SER A 175 4.07 -7.89 -9.66
CA SER A 175 4.01 -8.81 -10.80
C SER A 175 4.79 -8.26 -12.00
N ARG A 176 4.56 -6.99 -12.36
CA ARG A 176 5.27 -6.32 -13.46
C ARG A 176 6.77 -6.18 -13.16
N ALA A 177 7.15 -5.72 -11.97
CA ALA A 177 8.55 -5.58 -11.57
C ALA A 177 9.28 -6.93 -11.67
N ARG A 178 8.65 -8.02 -11.23
CA ARG A 178 9.19 -9.37 -11.35
C ARG A 178 9.30 -9.84 -12.80
N ALA A 179 8.30 -9.58 -13.64
CA ALA A 179 8.35 -9.94 -15.05
C ALA A 179 9.50 -9.23 -15.78
N THR A 180 9.81 -7.99 -15.39
CA THR A 180 10.89 -7.19 -16.00
C THR A 180 12.27 -7.49 -15.43
N ARG A 181 12.40 -7.63 -14.10
CA ARG A 181 13.71 -7.72 -13.41
C ARG A 181 14.09 -9.13 -12.98
N GLY A 182 13.13 -10.06 -13.00
CA GLY A 182 13.30 -11.42 -12.51
C GLY A 182 13.06 -11.57 -11.01
N ARG A 183 12.93 -12.83 -10.57
CA ARG A 183 12.53 -13.23 -9.22
C ARG A 183 13.44 -12.68 -8.11
N THR A 184 14.76 -12.76 -8.30
CA THR A 184 15.73 -12.39 -7.26
C THR A 184 15.87 -10.87 -7.12
N ALA A 185 15.99 -10.16 -8.25
CA ALA A 185 16.15 -8.71 -8.22
C ALA A 185 14.91 -8.00 -7.67
N GLU A 186 13.71 -8.44 -8.07
CA GLU A 186 12.46 -7.90 -7.49
C GLU A 186 12.38 -8.14 -5.97
N ALA A 187 12.76 -9.33 -5.50
CA ALA A 187 12.78 -9.62 -4.07
C ALA A 187 13.76 -8.73 -3.31
N ALA A 188 14.95 -8.49 -3.86
CA ALA A 188 15.98 -7.64 -3.27
C ALA A 188 15.52 -6.18 -3.20
N ASP A 189 15.01 -5.63 -4.31
CA ASP A 189 14.48 -4.26 -4.39
C ASP A 189 13.36 -4.05 -3.36
N ARG A 190 12.45 -5.02 -3.24
CA ARG A 190 11.33 -4.94 -2.31
C ARG A 190 11.76 -5.09 -0.86
N LEU A 191 12.72 -5.96 -0.56
CA LEU A 191 13.28 -6.07 0.79
C LEU A 191 13.99 -4.78 1.20
N HIS A 192 14.81 -4.21 0.31
CA HIS A 192 15.47 -2.93 0.52
C HIS A 192 14.44 -1.82 0.79
N LYS A 193 13.38 -1.74 -0.02
CA LYS A 193 12.27 -0.79 0.19
C LYS A 193 11.61 -0.98 1.56
N CYS A 194 11.40 -2.21 2.00
CA CYS A 194 10.76 -2.48 3.30
C CYS A 194 11.57 -1.94 4.49
N PHE A 195 12.91 -2.01 4.43
CA PHE A 195 13.77 -1.41 5.46
C PHE A 195 13.87 0.11 5.37
N ALA A 196 13.57 0.70 4.21
CA ALA A 196 13.64 2.14 3.99
C ALA A 196 12.37 2.90 4.41
N TYR A 197 11.26 2.21 4.73
CA TYR A 197 10.04 2.88 5.16
C TYR A 197 10.24 3.63 6.50
N PRO A 198 9.71 4.85 6.65
CA PRO A 198 9.81 5.60 7.90
C PRO A 198 8.97 4.95 9.00
N GLY A 199 9.40 5.09 10.26
CA GLY A 199 8.69 4.58 11.42
C GLY A 199 9.64 4.00 12.46
N ASP A 200 9.08 3.32 13.46
CA ASP A 200 9.90 2.58 14.42
C ASP A 200 10.53 1.36 13.72
N PRO A 201 11.87 1.22 13.73
CA PRO A 201 12.56 0.11 13.06
C PRO A 201 12.22 -1.27 13.65
N THR A 202 11.54 -1.33 14.79
CA THR A 202 11.03 -2.56 15.41
C THR A 202 9.74 -3.08 14.78
N TRP A 203 9.04 -2.29 13.95
CA TRP A 203 7.73 -2.66 13.42
C TRP A 203 7.77 -3.67 12.29
N PHE A 204 8.82 -3.66 11.45
CA PHE A 204 8.96 -4.65 10.37
C PHE A 204 9.11 -6.06 10.97
N THR A 205 8.07 -6.88 10.79
CA THR A 205 7.90 -8.15 11.48
C THR A 205 7.74 -9.31 10.49
N ILE A 206 8.46 -10.39 10.75
CA ILE A 206 8.38 -11.67 10.04
C ILE A 206 7.60 -12.67 10.90
N GLY A 207 6.67 -13.40 10.29
CA GLY A 207 5.95 -14.49 10.94
C GLY A 207 6.48 -15.85 10.51
N PHE A 208 6.87 -16.66 11.47
CA PHE A 208 7.36 -18.03 11.29
C PHE A 208 6.27 -19.04 11.68
N THR A 209 6.17 -20.14 10.96
CA THR A 209 5.37 -21.29 11.40
C THR A 209 5.99 -21.93 12.65
N PRO A 210 5.25 -22.76 13.41
CA PRO A 210 5.82 -23.50 14.55
C PRO A 210 7.01 -24.39 14.19
N ASP A 211 7.09 -24.83 12.93
CA ASP A 211 8.19 -25.63 12.40
C ASP A 211 9.40 -24.78 11.97
N GLY A 212 9.37 -23.46 12.21
CA GLY A 212 10.47 -22.53 11.94
C GLY A 212 10.55 -22.02 10.50
N HIS A 213 9.52 -22.20 9.67
CA HIS A 213 9.53 -21.67 8.30
C HIS A 213 8.99 -20.25 8.22
N PRO A 214 9.65 -19.31 7.50
CA PRO A 214 9.13 -17.96 7.31
C PRO A 214 7.88 -17.99 6.41
N ALA A 215 6.72 -17.67 6.98
CA ALA A 215 5.42 -17.76 6.31
C ALA A 215 4.96 -16.44 5.67
N GLY A 216 5.45 -15.30 6.17
CA GLY A 216 5.03 -13.99 5.70
C GLY A 216 5.60 -12.85 6.53
N TYR A 217 5.27 -11.63 6.16
CA TYR A 217 5.74 -10.42 6.82
C TYR A 217 4.71 -9.28 6.76
N VAL A 218 4.88 -8.29 7.64
CA VAL A 218 4.13 -7.03 7.64
C VAL A 218 5.06 -5.87 7.94
N VAL A 219 4.86 -4.75 7.24
CA VAL A 219 5.64 -3.51 7.38
C VAL A 219 4.69 -2.36 7.72
N PRO A 220 4.46 -2.09 9.01
CA PRO A 220 3.87 -0.83 9.45
C PRO A 220 4.87 0.32 9.22
N ALA A 221 4.36 1.48 8.82
CA ALA A 221 5.18 2.65 8.53
C ALA A 221 4.40 3.95 8.80
N LEU A 222 5.13 5.06 8.79
CA LEU A 222 4.58 6.41 8.67
C LEU A 222 4.94 6.95 7.29
N ILE A 223 3.97 7.47 6.54
CA ILE A 223 4.20 8.19 5.28
C ILE A 223 3.79 9.64 5.43
N ASP A 224 4.24 10.51 4.52
CA ASP A 224 3.91 11.94 4.52
C ASP A 224 4.12 12.65 5.88
N GLY A 225 5.11 12.18 6.65
CA GLY A 225 5.48 12.70 7.97
C GLY A 225 4.99 11.82 9.12
N ASP A 226 3.68 11.65 9.25
CA ASP A 226 3.06 11.04 10.43
C ASP A 226 1.85 10.13 10.10
N HIS A 227 1.58 9.87 8.82
CA HIS A 227 0.41 9.14 8.39
C HIS A 227 0.59 7.61 8.55
N PRO A 228 -0.14 6.94 9.47
CA PRO A 228 0.08 5.53 9.76
C PRO A 228 -0.47 4.61 8.66
N VAL A 229 0.40 3.75 8.12
CA VAL A 229 0.03 2.80 7.07
C VAL A 229 0.57 1.39 7.32
N LEU A 230 -0.12 0.39 6.78
CA LEU A 230 0.50 -0.90 6.47
C LEU A 230 1.11 -0.78 5.07
N ALA A 231 2.39 -0.47 5.00
CA ALA A 231 3.06 -0.11 3.75
C ALA A 231 3.37 -1.33 2.86
N GLU A 232 3.53 -2.50 3.46
CA GLU A 232 3.70 -3.76 2.74
C GLU A 232 3.23 -4.93 3.62
N ILE A 233 2.62 -5.94 3.01
CA ILE A 233 2.24 -7.18 3.68
C ILE A 233 2.30 -8.34 2.67
N GLY A 234 2.83 -9.48 3.09
CA GLY A 234 3.04 -10.62 2.21
C GLY A 234 2.92 -11.95 2.92
N VAL A 235 2.35 -12.94 2.23
CA VAL A 235 2.37 -14.35 2.65
C VAL A 235 3.03 -15.15 1.54
N ALA A 236 4.07 -15.92 1.90
CA ALA A 236 4.80 -16.77 0.98
C ALA A 236 3.85 -17.77 0.32
N GLN A 237 4.01 -18.00 -1.00
CA GLN A 237 3.10 -18.81 -1.80
C GLN A 237 2.71 -20.15 -1.14
N PRO A 238 3.63 -20.95 -0.54
CA PRO A 238 3.27 -22.23 0.09
C PRO A 238 2.32 -22.11 1.30
N PHE A 239 2.28 -20.93 1.94
CA PHE A 239 1.54 -20.67 3.17
C PHE A 239 0.23 -19.89 2.94
N ARG A 240 -0.10 -19.55 1.69
CA ARG A 240 -1.35 -18.85 1.36
C ARG A 240 -2.57 -19.74 1.63
N GLY A 241 -3.69 -19.09 1.97
CA GLY A 241 -4.96 -19.79 2.26
C GLY A 241 -5.04 -20.42 3.67
N GLN A 242 -4.02 -20.25 4.51
CA GLN A 242 -3.95 -20.83 5.86
C GLN A 242 -4.29 -19.83 6.98
N GLY A 243 -4.69 -18.60 6.63
CA GLY A 243 -5.09 -17.56 7.60
C GLY A 243 -3.95 -16.76 8.22
N HIS A 244 -2.70 -16.96 7.76
CA HIS A 244 -1.52 -16.23 8.24
C HIS A 244 -1.59 -14.72 8.02
N VAL A 245 -2.15 -14.27 6.90
CA VAL A 245 -2.34 -12.83 6.60
C VAL A 245 -3.11 -12.10 7.69
N ASP A 246 -4.08 -12.77 8.30
CA ASP A 246 -4.89 -12.14 9.34
C ASP A 246 -4.08 -11.93 10.64
N HIS A 247 -3.12 -12.81 10.94
CA HIS A 247 -2.22 -12.63 12.08
C HIS A 247 -1.22 -11.49 11.83
N LEU A 248 -0.74 -11.37 10.59
CA LEU A 248 0.14 -10.29 10.15
C LEU A 248 -0.59 -8.94 10.18
N LEU A 249 -1.82 -8.85 9.66
CA LEU A 249 -2.67 -7.66 9.77
C LEU A 249 -2.87 -7.25 11.22
N THR A 250 -3.31 -8.17 12.08
CA THR A 250 -3.50 -7.88 13.52
C THR A 250 -2.22 -7.37 14.18
N THR A 251 -1.07 -7.95 13.81
CA THR A 251 0.24 -7.55 14.35
C THR A 251 0.61 -6.15 13.90
N GLY A 252 0.50 -5.85 12.60
CA GLY A 252 0.83 -4.54 12.06
C GLY A 252 -0.09 -3.44 12.56
N THR A 253 -1.40 -3.68 12.59
CA THR A 253 -2.36 -2.70 13.14
C THR A 253 -2.10 -2.45 14.63
N ARG A 254 -1.81 -3.50 15.42
CA ARG A 254 -1.46 -3.33 16.85
C ARG A 254 -0.18 -2.52 17.06
N ALA A 255 0.82 -2.67 16.20
CA ALA A 255 2.05 -1.88 16.30
C ALA A 255 1.74 -0.37 16.17
N LEU A 256 0.95 0.00 15.17
CA LEU A 256 0.56 1.39 14.94
C LEU A 256 -0.37 1.93 16.03
N THR A 257 -1.35 1.15 16.49
CA THR A 257 -2.26 1.61 17.55
C THR A 257 -1.58 1.73 18.91
N THR A 258 -0.61 0.85 19.21
CA THR A 258 0.24 0.98 20.41
C THR A 258 1.08 2.26 20.34
N ALA A 259 1.48 2.67 19.14
CA ALA A 259 2.16 3.94 18.90
C ALA A 259 1.21 5.16 18.86
N GLY A 260 -0.08 4.98 19.15
CA GLY A 260 -1.06 6.06 19.27
C GLY A 260 -1.91 6.31 18.01
N ALA A 261 -1.77 5.50 16.95
CA ALA A 261 -2.58 5.66 15.75
C ALA A 261 -4.07 5.44 16.03
N THR A 262 -4.89 6.44 15.72
CA THR A 262 -6.36 6.36 15.76
C THR A 262 -6.97 6.04 14.40
N ARG A 263 -6.13 5.94 13.37
CA ARG A 263 -6.49 5.54 12.00
C ARG A 263 -5.30 4.90 11.33
N VAL A 264 -5.52 3.82 10.57
CA VAL A 264 -4.49 3.12 9.80
C VAL A 264 -4.98 2.92 8.38
N HIS A 265 -4.17 3.27 7.38
CA HIS A 265 -4.48 3.05 5.98
C HIS A 265 -3.65 1.94 5.32
N SER A 266 -4.18 1.42 4.23
CA SER A 266 -3.46 0.59 3.28
C SER A 266 -4.19 0.65 1.94
N ASP A 267 -3.51 0.30 0.87
CA ASP A 267 -4.12 0.13 -0.44
C ASP A 267 -3.93 -1.32 -0.90
N THR A 268 -4.83 -1.84 -1.73
CA THR A 268 -4.67 -3.12 -2.44
C THR A 268 -5.38 -3.06 -3.77
N ASP A 269 -4.89 -3.83 -4.76
CA ASP A 269 -5.54 -3.93 -6.07
C ASP A 269 -7.00 -4.36 -5.92
N GLN A 270 -7.89 -3.72 -6.69
CA GLN A 270 -9.32 -4.00 -6.66
C GLN A 270 -9.61 -5.45 -7.04
N ALA A 271 -8.80 -6.02 -7.94
CA ALA A 271 -8.85 -7.42 -8.36
C ALA A 271 -8.25 -8.41 -7.33
N ASN A 272 -7.53 -7.92 -6.31
CA ASN A 272 -6.97 -8.75 -5.24
C ASN A 272 -8.04 -9.08 -4.18
N HIS A 273 -9.08 -9.81 -4.60
CA HIS A 273 -10.20 -10.21 -3.76
C HIS A 273 -9.77 -10.94 -2.46
N PRO A 274 -8.75 -11.82 -2.45
CA PRO A 274 -8.29 -12.46 -1.21
C PRO A 274 -7.77 -11.45 -0.18
N MET A 275 -7.01 -10.44 -0.60
CA MET A 275 -6.47 -9.41 0.31
C MET A 275 -7.58 -8.47 0.81
N ARG A 276 -8.49 -8.05 -0.07
CA ARG A 276 -9.68 -7.27 0.32
C ARG A 276 -10.52 -7.99 1.37
N ALA A 277 -10.75 -9.30 1.18
CA ALA A 277 -11.45 -10.12 2.17
C ALA A 277 -10.67 -10.26 3.49
N ALA A 278 -9.34 -10.24 3.46
CA ALA A 278 -8.50 -10.26 4.67
C ALA A 278 -8.60 -8.95 5.46
N PHE A 279 -8.53 -7.80 4.76
CA PHE A 279 -8.78 -6.49 5.35
C PHE A 279 -10.15 -6.41 6.03
N ALA A 280 -11.22 -6.83 5.34
CA ALA A 280 -12.57 -6.85 5.91
C ALA A 280 -12.64 -7.72 7.19
N ARG A 281 -12.01 -8.91 7.20
CA ARG A 281 -11.92 -9.75 8.40
C ARG A 281 -11.11 -9.13 9.54
N ALA A 282 -10.17 -8.25 9.23
CA ALA A 282 -9.37 -7.51 10.20
C ALA A 282 -10.04 -6.21 10.69
N GLY A 283 -11.27 -5.93 10.23
CA GLY A 283 -12.04 -4.74 10.63
C GLY A 283 -11.74 -3.50 9.79
N TYR A 284 -10.98 -3.62 8.70
CA TYR A 284 -10.79 -2.53 7.77
C TYR A 284 -12.04 -2.37 6.88
N ARG A 285 -12.37 -1.12 6.53
CA ARG A 285 -13.40 -0.79 5.53
C ARG A 285 -12.76 -0.12 4.32
N GLU A 286 -13.31 -0.36 3.14
CA GLU A 286 -13.00 0.44 1.95
C GLU A 286 -13.61 1.85 2.16
N PHE A 287 -12.87 2.90 1.80
CA PHE A 287 -13.32 4.29 1.95
C PHE A 287 -13.02 5.19 0.74
N ALA A 288 -12.19 4.70 -0.18
CA ALA A 288 -11.84 5.39 -1.42
C ALA A 288 -11.30 4.37 -2.43
N THR A 289 -11.27 4.78 -3.70
CA THR A 289 -10.55 4.09 -4.78
C THR A 289 -9.36 4.91 -5.23
N ARG A 290 -8.38 4.25 -5.84
CA ARG A 290 -7.21 4.87 -6.46
C ARG A 290 -6.97 4.20 -7.81
N ARG A 291 -6.90 5.00 -8.87
CA ARG A 291 -6.46 4.54 -10.19
C ARG A 291 -5.04 5.01 -10.43
N ASP A 292 -4.14 4.06 -10.65
CA ASP A 292 -2.77 4.33 -11.03
C ASP A 292 -2.72 4.41 -12.56
N TYR A 293 -2.13 5.47 -13.10
CA TYR A 293 -1.86 5.68 -14.51
C TYR A 293 -0.36 5.57 -14.75
N ALA A 294 0.04 5.04 -15.90
CA ALA A 294 1.44 4.93 -16.29
C ALA A 294 1.68 5.61 -17.63
N TRP A 295 2.86 6.17 -17.78
CA TRP A 295 3.39 6.70 -19.03
C TRP A 295 4.81 6.17 -19.24
N THR A 296 5.15 5.89 -20.49
CA THR A 296 6.51 5.54 -20.91
C THR A 296 6.81 6.34 -22.17
N ARG A 297 8.02 6.86 -22.26
CA ARG A 297 8.47 7.63 -23.42
C ARG A 297 8.30 6.80 -24.69
N PRO A 298 7.58 7.30 -25.71
CA PRO A 298 7.53 6.67 -27.02
C PRO A 298 8.94 6.62 -27.64
N HIS A 299 9.24 5.53 -28.35
CA HIS A 299 10.47 5.37 -29.13
C HIS A 299 10.53 6.30 -30.34
#